data_AF-A0A7C3J702-F1
#
_entry.id   AF-A0A7C3J702-F1
#
_cell.length_a   1.000
_cell.length_b   1.000
_cell.length_c   1.000
_cell.angle_alpha   90.00
_cell.angle_beta   90.00
_cell.angle_gamma   90.00
#
_symmetry.space_group_name_H-M   'P 1'
#
loop_
_entity.id
_entity.type
_entity.pdbx_description
1 polymer ?
#
loop_
_entity_poly.entity_id
_entity_poly.type
_entity_poly.pdbx_seq_one_letter_code
_entity_poly.pdbx_strand_id
1 'polypeptide(L)'
;MKITDNNFDGIHLFSGGLDSLISYFVLKDLGFNPLPVYFETPFFPSEKAKDIAEKNGIKLFVENIFNDYLAILKNPVYGYGKNLNPCIDCKAFMINKAIDIVLKNGLKYVSTGEVFNQRPMSQTFQGMKKIEKLLKRKDILVRPLSEEILKGRFERNNIFKDKKFLSIEGRKREIQLELAKKYNIKYFSSPSGGCLLTYKEYSQKIKILLDFNIKDEKYFKMVKHCRLLKFDNSLAFVGRDKEDNEILLNLSDKDIVYQIIDKKGPVGIFLGNDEKDFHNFLKKMLFYSKRDETHPHLIKKIGDGA
;
A
#
# COMPACT_ATOMS: atom_id res chain seq x y z
N MET A 1 7.33 -9.78 12.84
CA MET A 1 8.36 -9.00 13.58
C MET A 1 8.58 -9.55 15.01
N LYS A 2 9.82 -9.61 15.51
CA LYS A 2 10.16 -9.76 16.95
C LYS A 2 10.82 -8.45 17.38
N ILE A 3 10.26 -7.76 18.37
CA ILE A 3 10.73 -6.47 18.84
C ILE A 3 11.77 -6.75 19.93
N THR A 4 12.99 -6.26 19.76
CA THR A 4 14.11 -6.47 20.70
C THR A 4 14.30 -5.32 21.68
N ASP A 5 13.65 -4.18 21.44
CA ASP A 5 13.62 -3.02 22.34
C ASP A 5 12.42 -3.13 23.27
N ASN A 6 12.66 -3.28 24.57
CA ASN A 6 11.61 -3.45 25.59
C ASN A 6 10.86 -2.15 25.95
N ASN A 7 11.07 -1.06 25.21
CA ASN A 7 10.56 0.26 25.57
C ASN A 7 9.22 0.64 24.91
N PHE A 8 8.64 -0.19 24.06
CA PHE A 8 7.38 0.15 23.38
C PHE A 8 6.15 -0.31 24.16
N ASP A 9 5.12 0.53 24.20
CA ASP A 9 3.84 0.20 24.84
C ASP A 9 2.81 -0.42 23.87
N GLY A 10 2.95 -0.14 22.58
CA GLY A 10 1.96 -0.50 21.57
C GLY A 10 2.44 -0.23 20.15
N ILE A 11 1.62 -0.64 19.18
CA ILE A 11 1.85 -0.38 17.75
C ILE A 11 1.04 0.84 17.31
N HIS A 12 1.63 1.69 16.49
CA HIS A 12 0.94 2.79 15.82
C HIS A 12 0.98 2.61 14.31
N LEU A 13 -0.19 2.47 13.69
CA LEU A 13 -0.33 2.40 12.24
C LEU A 13 -0.03 3.76 11.62
N PHE A 14 1.20 3.90 11.13
CA PHE A 14 1.70 5.11 10.51
C PHE A 14 1.43 5.09 9.01
N SER A 15 0.92 6.20 8.46
CA SER A 15 0.61 6.30 7.02
C SER A 15 1.44 7.36 6.28
N GLY A 16 2.20 8.20 7.02
CA GLY A 16 2.80 9.43 6.48
C GLY A 16 1.80 10.56 6.23
N GLY A 17 0.50 10.34 6.49
CA GLY A 17 -0.51 11.38 6.52
C GLY A 17 -0.44 12.23 7.80
N LEU A 18 -0.96 13.46 7.70
CA LEU A 18 -1.04 14.39 8.84
C LEU A 18 -1.76 13.76 10.04
N ASP A 19 -2.88 13.07 9.81
CA ASP A 19 -3.66 12.45 10.89
C ASP A 19 -2.87 11.35 11.63
N SER A 20 -2.07 10.52 10.93
CA SER A 20 -1.20 9.55 11.61
C SER A 20 -0.07 10.22 12.38
N LEU A 21 0.53 11.28 11.86
CA LEU A 21 1.59 12.02 12.57
C LEU A 21 1.06 12.63 13.87
N ILE A 22 -0.08 13.33 13.82
CA ILE A 22 -0.68 13.93 15.01
C ILE A 22 -1.06 12.85 16.02
N SER A 23 -1.66 11.74 15.57
CA SER A 23 -2.03 10.64 16.44
C SER A 23 -0.81 10.03 17.16
N TYR A 24 0.32 9.89 16.47
CA TYR A 24 1.59 9.49 17.07
C TYR A 24 2.04 10.44 18.18
N PHE A 25 2.08 11.75 17.91
CA PHE A 25 2.53 12.73 18.91
C PHE A 25 1.54 12.90 20.06
N VAL A 26 0.23 12.79 19.83
CA VAL A 26 -0.78 12.77 20.90
C VAL A 26 -0.52 11.61 21.88
N LEU A 27 -0.17 10.43 21.38
CA LEU A 27 0.18 9.30 22.25
C LEU A 27 1.47 9.57 23.05
N LYS A 28 2.47 10.19 22.43
CA LYS A 28 3.72 10.59 23.09
C LYS A 28 3.45 11.61 24.21
N ASP A 29 2.64 12.65 23.94
CA ASP A 29 2.22 13.66 24.93
C ASP A 29 1.47 13.03 26.12
N LEU A 30 0.72 11.96 25.89
CA LEU A 30 0.01 11.23 26.93
C LEU A 30 0.89 10.26 27.74
N GLY A 31 2.19 10.21 27.43
CA GLY A 31 3.19 9.40 28.12
C GLY A 31 3.34 7.97 27.61
N PHE A 32 2.82 7.66 26.42
CA PHE A 32 3.00 6.35 25.79
C PHE A 32 4.16 6.36 24.81
N ASN A 33 4.78 5.19 24.61
CA ASN A 33 5.81 5.01 23.58
C ASN A 33 5.33 4.06 22.48
N PRO A 34 4.58 4.55 21.48
CA PRO A 34 4.19 3.73 20.34
C PRO A 34 5.36 3.41 19.41
N LEU A 35 5.45 2.16 18.94
CA LEU A 35 6.25 1.78 17.78
C LEU A 35 5.48 2.10 16.49
N PRO A 36 5.92 3.07 15.67
CA PRO A 36 5.28 3.37 14.40
C PRO A 36 5.61 2.27 13.38
N VAL A 37 4.57 1.69 12.78
CA VAL A 37 4.66 0.64 11.76
C VAL A 37 3.93 1.09 10.50
N TYR A 38 4.60 0.93 9.36
CA TYR A 38 4.01 1.04 8.03
C TYR A 38 4.00 -0.34 7.38
N PHE A 39 2.83 -0.77 6.91
CA PHE A 39 2.75 -1.98 6.10
C PHE A 39 2.81 -1.61 4.64
N GLU A 40 3.75 -2.17 3.89
CA GLU A 40 3.95 -1.84 2.47
C GLU A 40 3.47 -2.96 1.54
N THR A 41 3.06 -2.53 0.35
CA THR A 41 2.81 -3.38 -0.81
C THR A 41 3.13 -2.58 -2.07
N PRO A 42 3.15 -3.19 -3.27
CA PRO A 42 3.22 -2.44 -4.51
C PRO A 42 2.11 -1.40 -4.66
N PHE A 43 0.97 -1.55 -3.98
CA PHE A 43 -0.17 -0.62 -4.07
C PHE A 43 0.00 0.62 -3.19
N PHE A 44 0.79 0.51 -2.12
CA PHE A 44 1.08 1.56 -1.15
C PHE A 44 2.57 1.44 -0.73
N PRO A 45 3.47 2.02 -1.52
CA PRO A 45 4.90 1.86 -1.32
C PRO A 45 5.40 2.82 -0.22
N SER A 46 6.45 2.41 0.51
CA SER A 46 6.83 3.06 1.77
C SER A 46 7.78 4.24 1.66
N GLU A 47 8.36 4.53 0.49
CA GLU A 47 9.45 5.50 0.32
C GLU A 47 9.04 6.89 0.85
N LYS A 48 7.84 7.34 0.48
CA LYS A 48 7.30 8.62 0.97
C LYS A 48 7.03 8.60 2.47
N ALA A 49 6.57 7.49 3.03
CA ALA A 49 6.31 7.37 4.45
C ALA A 49 7.61 7.35 5.27
N LYS A 50 8.67 6.70 4.75
CA LYS A 50 10.02 6.70 5.33
C LYS A 50 10.60 8.12 5.34
N ASP A 51 10.58 8.82 4.21
CA ASP A 51 11.05 10.21 4.10
C ASP A 51 10.32 11.15 5.08
N ILE A 52 8.99 11.03 5.16
CA ILE A 52 8.19 11.82 6.10
C ILE A 52 8.54 11.48 7.55
N ALA A 53 8.69 10.19 7.89
CA ALA A 53 9.03 9.79 9.24
C ALA A 53 10.40 10.34 9.65
N GLU A 54 11.42 10.17 8.81
CA GLU A 54 12.78 10.67 9.04
C GLU A 54 12.80 12.19 9.26
N LYS A 55 12.13 12.95 8.38
CA LYS A 55 12.03 14.41 8.48
C LYS A 55 11.29 14.93 9.72
N ASN A 56 10.54 14.07 10.41
CA ASN A 56 9.89 14.40 11.69
C ASN A 56 10.55 13.67 12.88
N GLY A 57 11.75 13.09 12.71
CA GLY A 57 12.49 12.43 13.78
C GLY A 57 11.87 11.11 14.27
N ILE A 58 11.11 10.44 13.40
CA ILE A 58 10.38 9.21 13.72
C ILE A 58 11.12 8.00 13.11
N LYS A 59 11.55 7.06 13.96
CA LYS A 59 12.11 5.77 13.51
C LYS A 59 10.98 4.84 13.09
N LEU A 60 10.65 4.84 11.81
CA LEU A 60 9.58 4.03 11.23
C LEU A 60 10.02 2.58 11.00
N PHE A 61 9.20 1.63 11.47
CA PHE A 61 9.35 0.23 11.07
C PHE A 61 8.49 -0.06 9.84
N VAL A 62 9.04 -0.80 8.87
CA VAL A 62 8.33 -1.15 7.63
C VAL A 62 8.30 -2.65 7.45
N GLU A 63 7.11 -3.18 7.17
CA GLU A 63 6.88 -4.61 6.92
C GLU A 63 6.12 -4.78 5.60
N ASN A 64 6.68 -5.59 4.70
CA ASN A 64 6.01 -5.95 3.46
C ASN A 64 4.94 -7.02 3.74
N ILE A 65 3.70 -6.73 3.39
CA ILE A 65 2.53 -7.58 3.63
C ILE A 65 1.89 -8.08 2.33
N PHE A 66 2.58 -7.95 1.19
CA PHE A 66 2.00 -8.17 -0.13
C PHE A 66 1.38 -9.56 -0.31
N ASN A 67 2.12 -10.61 0.06
CA ASN A 67 1.66 -11.99 -0.13
C ASN A 67 0.33 -12.27 0.60
N ASP A 68 0.22 -11.79 1.84
CA ASP A 68 -0.99 -11.93 2.64
C ASP A 68 -2.12 -11.00 2.12
N TYR A 69 -1.75 -9.82 1.63
CA TYR A 69 -2.69 -8.84 1.09
C TYR A 69 -3.36 -9.32 -0.21
N LEU A 70 -2.72 -10.18 -1.00
CA LEU A 70 -3.32 -10.75 -2.21
C LEU A 70 -4.64 -11.48 -1.93
N ALA A 71 -4.77 -12.14 -0.77
CA ALA A 71 -6.01 -12.81 -0.38
C ALA A 71 -7.16 -11.80 -0.21
N ILE A 72 -6.88 -10.68 0.44
CA ILE A 72 -7.84 -9.57 0.63
C ILE A 72 -8.24 -8.97 -0.72
N LEU A 73 -7.28 -8.82 -1.63
CA LEU A 73 -7.53 -8.25 -2.94
C LEU A 73 -8.30 -9.19 -3.88
N LYS A 74 -8.22 -10.52 -3.68
CA LYS A 74 -8.98 -11.50 -4.47
C LYS A 74 -10.41 -11.65 -3.96
N ASN A 75 -10.60 -11.71 -2.64
CA ASN A 75 -11.90 -11.99 -2.04
C ASN A 75 -12.13 -11.17 -0.75
N PRO A 76 -12.42 -9.86 -0.85
CA PRO A 76 -12.75 -9.05 0.31
C PRO A 76 -14.13 -9.39 0.87
N VAL A 77 -14.26 -9.42 2.20
CA VAL A 77 -15.50 -9.74 2.91
C VAL A 77 -16.58 -8.68 2.67
N TYR A 78 -16.21 -7.40 2.64
CA TYR A 78 -17.16 -6.30 2.40
C TYR A 78 -17.16 -5.78 0.96
N GLY A 79 -16.52 -6.51 0.04
CA GLY A 79 -16.47 -6.14 -1.37
C GLY A 79 -15.53 -4.97 -1.66
N TYR A 80 -15.64 -4.45 -2.89
CA TYR A 80 -14.87 -3.29 -3.33
C TYR A 80 -15.70 -2.01 -3.25
N GLY A 81 -15.02 -0.90 -2.95
CA GLY A 81 -15.54 0.44 -3.23
C GLY A 81 -15.35 0.80 -4.71
N LYS A 82 -14.68 1.93 -4.98
CA LYS A 82 -14.31 2.30 -6.35
C LYS A 82 -13.27 1.32 -6.92
N ASN A 83 -13.57 0.72 -8.06
CA ASN A 83 -12.71 -0.24 -8.75
C ASN A 83 -12.28 -1.41 -7.84
N LEU A 84 -10.97 -1.66 -7.65
CA LEU A 84 -10.45 -2.74 -6.80
C LEU A 84 -10.07 -2.26 -5.40
N ASN A 85 -10.79 -1.29 -4.82
CA ASN A 85 -10.44 -0.72 -3.52
C ASN A 85 -11.22 -1.38 -2.35
N PRO A 86 -10.65 -2.38 -1.63
CA PRO A 86 -11.29 -3.02 -0.48
C PRO A 86 -10.96 -2.30 0.84
N CYS A 87 -11.24 -0.99 0.95
CA CYS A 87 -10.68 -0.17 2.03
C CYS A 87 -11.07 -0.58 3.47
N ILE A 88 -12.26 -1.19 3.69
CA ILE A 88 -12.63 -1.74 5.01
C ILE A 88 -11.76 -2.95 5.33
N ASP A 89 -11.70 -3.92 4.43
CA ASP A 89 -10.95 -5.17 4.59
C ASP A 89 -9.44 -4.92 4.68
N CYS A 90 -8.92 -4.01 3.84
CA CYS A 90 -7.53 -3.55 3.87
C CYS A 90 -7.15 -2.99 5.25
N LYS A 91 -8.00 -2.12 5.83
CA LYS A 91 -7.78 -1.57 7.17
C LYS A 91 -7.86 -2.63 8.26
N ALA A 92 -8.90 -3.47 8.23
CA ALA A 92 -9.05 -4.56 9.19
C ALA A 92 -7.85 -5.52 9.15
N PHE A 93 -7.37 -5.84 7.95
CA PHE A 93 -6.18 -6.67 7.73
C PHE A 93 -4.93 -6.05 8.36
N MET A 94 -4.64 -4.77 8.09
CA MET A 94 -3.50 -4.08 8.69
C MET A 94 -3.61 -3.98 10.22
N ILE A 95 -4.80 -3.70 10.75
CA ILE A 95 -5.03 -3.66 12.20
C ILE A 95 -4.80 -5.06 12.80
N ASN A 96 -5.30 -6.13 12.16
CA ASN A 96 -5.04 -7.50 12.61
C ASN A 96 -3.55 -7.86 12.58
N LYS A 97 -2.80 -7.43 11.57
CA LYS A 97 -1.34 -7.60 11.54
C LYS A 97 -0.67 -6.89 12.72
N ALA A 98 -1.08 -5.67 13.03
CA ALA A 98 -0.60 -4.96 14.21
C ALA A 98 -1.02 -5.65 15.53
N ILE A 99 -2.24 -6.19 15.62
CA ILE A 99 -2.70 -6.99 16.77
C ILE A 99 -1.81 -8.22 16.94
N ASP A 100 -1.50 -8.94 15.86
CA ASP A 100 -0.62 -10.12 15.91
C ASP A 100 0.77 -9.74 16.45
N ILE A 101 1.32 -8.58 16.04
CA ILE A 101 2.59 -8.05 16.56
C ILE A 101 2.46 -7.70 18.06
N VAL A 102 1.37 -7.03 18.46
CA VAL A 102 1.12 -6.67 19.85
C VAL A 102 1.08 -7.91 20.74
N LEU A 103 0.30 -8.93 20.38
CA LEU A 103 0.15 -10.16 21.13
C LEU A 103 1.48 -10.93 21.23
N LYS A 104 2.20 -11.05 20.11
CA LYS A 104 3.48 -11.76 20.05
C LYS A 104 4.56 -11.14 20.93
N ASN A 105 4.52 -9.83 21.12
CA ASN A 105 5.57 -9.08 21.84
C ASN A 105 5.10 -8.56 23.21
N GLY A 106 3.93 -8.99 23.70
CA GLY A 106 3.41 -8.56 25.00
C GLY A 106 3.12 -7.07 25.09
N LEU A 107 2.86 -6.39 23.97
CA LEU A 107 2.48 -4.98 23.94
C LEU A 107 1.01 -4.83 24.35
N LYS A 108 0.57 -3.58 24.54
CA LYS A 108 -0.70 -3.29 25.20
C LYS A 108 -1.79 -2.78 24.26
N TYR A 109 -1.44 -2.13 23.14
CA TYR A 109 -2.43 -1.52 22.24
C TYR A 109 -2.01 -1.43 20.76
N VAL A 110 -3.01 -1.26 19.88
CA VAL A 110 -2.85 -0.80 18.50
C VAL A 110 -3.52 0.56 18.35
N SER A 111 -2.87 1.50 17.68
CA SER A 111 -3.41 2.84 17.44
C SER A 111 -3.43 3.21 15.97
N THR A 112 -4.36 4.07 15.58
CA THR A 112 -4.50 4.57 14.20
C THR A 112 -4.64 6.09 14.16
N GLY A 113 -4.45 6.69 12.98
CA GLY A 113 -4.78 8.10 12.73
C GLY A 113 -6.20 8.32 12.23
N GLU A 114 -7.16 7.45 12.57
CA GLU A 114 -8.52 7.59 12.04
C GLU A 114 -9.27 8.76 12.69
N VAL A 115 -9.90 9.59 11.85
CA VAL A 115 -10.78 10.70 12.27
C VAL A 115 -12.21 10.32 11.93
N PHE A 116 -13.13 10.48 12.88
CA PHE A 116 -14.54 10.11 12.71
C PHE A 116 -15.18 10.95 11.59
N ASN A 117 -15.98 10.31 10.72
CA ASN A 117 -16.65 10.92 9.57
C ASN A 117 -15.75 11.67 8.56
N GLN A 118 -14.43 11.48 8.60
CA GLN A 118 -13.51 12.12 7.64
C GLN A 118 -13.49 11.41 6.28
N ARG A 119 -13.60 10.07 6.26
CA ARG A 119 -13.66 9.25 5.03
C ARG A 119 -15.00 8.52 4.89
N PRO A 120 -15.72 8.69 3.77
CA PRO A 120 -17.09 8.20 3.63
C PRO A 120 -17.23 6.68 3.65
N MET A 121 -16.17 5.94 3.27
CA MET A 121 -16.23 4.49 3.13
C MET A 121 -15.85 3.74 4.42
N SER A 122 -14.82 4.19 5.13
CA SER A 122 -14.24 3.42 6.24
C SER A 122 -14.28 4.10 7.60
N GLN A 123 -14.50 5.42 7.66
CA GLN A 123 -14.45 6.20 8.92
C GLN A 123 -15.82 6.74 9.35
N THR A 124 -16.90 6.29 8.71
CA THR A 124 -18.25 6.45 9.26
C THR A 124 -18.46 5.45 10.39
N PHE A 125 -19.48 5.66 11.24
CA PHE A 125 -19.80 4.71 12.30
C PHE A 125 -19.99 3.27 11.78
N GLN A 126 -20.72 3.11 10.66
CA GLN A 126 -20.93 1.80 10.03
C GLN A 126 -19.64 1.23 9.44
N GLY A 127 -18.81 2.06 8.82
CA GLY A 127 -17.50 1.64 8.31
C GLY A 127 -16.59 1.12 9.42
N MET A 128 -16.46 1.88 10.51
CA MET A 128 -15.67 1.48 11.69
C MET A 128 -16.23 0.20 12.35
N LYS A 129 -17.55 0.06 12.46
CA LYS A 129 -18.19 -1.16 12.99
C LYS A 129 -17.91 -2.39 12.11
N LYS A 130 -17.91 -2.22 10.78
CA LYS A 130 -17.52 -3.29 9.85
C LYS A 130 -16.05 -3.68 10.02
N ILE A 131 -15.15 -2.71 10.19
CA ILE A 131 -13.74 -2.98 10.50
C ILE A 131 -13.64 -3.81 11.78
N GLU A 132 -14.28 -3.38 12.87
CA GLU A 132 -14.19 -4.08 14.18
C GLU A 132 -14.74 -5.51 14.16
N LYS A 133 -15.76 -5.79 13.34
CA LYS A 133 -16.27 -7.16 13.16
C LYS A 133 -15.23 -8.13 12.59
N LEU A 134 -14.24 -7.61 11.87
CA LEU A 134 -13.16 -8.41 11.28
C LEU A 134 -11.93 -8.49 12.19
N LEU A 135 -11.89 -7.75 13.30
CA LEU A 135 -10.73 -7.73 14.18
C LEU A 135 -10.74 -8.93 15.12
N LYS A 136 -9.56 -9.56 15.27
CA LYS A 136 -9.35 -10.65 16.23
C LYS A 136 -9.46 -10.16 17.69
N ARG A 137 -9.08 -8.90 17.94
CA ARG A 137 -8.98 -8.33 19.29
C ARG A 137 -9.19 -6.81 19.26
N LYS A 138 -10.46 -6.39 19.35
CA LYS A 138 -10.90 -4.99 19.12
C LYS A 138 -10.73 -4.07 20.33
N ASP A 139 -10.75 -4.61 21.55
CA ASP A 139 -10.58 -3.88 22.82
C ASP A 139 -9.25 -3.13 22.94
N ILE A 140 -8.26 -3.45 22.11
CA ILE A 140 -6.95 -2.77 22.12
C ILE A 140 -6.75 -1.75 21.03
N LEU A 141 -7.77 -1.54 20.20
CA LEU A 141 -7.72 -0.51 19.19
C LEU A 141 -8.07 0.84 19.83
N VAL A 142 -7.19 1.82 19.65
CA VAL A 142 -7.44 3.23 20.02
C VAL A 142 -7.36 4.11 18.79
N ARG A 143 -8.20 5.15 18.73
CA ARG A 143 -8.23 6.14 17.65
C ARG A 143 -8.01 7.54 18.23
N PRO A 144 -6.77 7.92 18.60
CA PRO A 144 -6.49 9.09 19.44
C PRO A 144 -7.13 10.41 18.98
N LEU A 145 -7.38 10.57 17.69
CA LEU A 145 -7.97 11.79 17.13
C LEU A 145 -9.49 11.89 17.31
N SER A 146 -10.19 10.76 17.40
CA SER A 146 -11.66 10.72 17.47
C SER A 146 -12.19 9.98 18.70
N GLU A 147 -11.31 9.58 19.60
CA GLU A 147 -11.62 8.66 20.68
C GLU A 147 -12.70 9.19 21.64
N GLU A 148 -12.69 10.49 21.94
CA GLU A 148 -13.71 11.08 22.83
C GLU A 148 -15.12 11.04 22.21
N ILE A 149 -15.23 11.17 20.88
CA ILE A 149 -16.51 11.04 20.16
C ILE A 149 -17.03 9.61 20.20
N LEU A 150 -16.11 8.64 20.19
CA LEU A 150 -16.38 7.21 20.09
C LEU A 150 -16.55 6.53 21.46
N LYS A 151 -16.35 7.26 22.55
CA LYS A 151 -16.46 6.75 23.92
C LYS A 151 -17.80 6.06 24.15
N GLY A 152 -17.75 4.83 24.66
CA GLY A 152 -18.94 3.99 24.90
C GLY A 152 -19.57 3.37 23.65
N ARG A 153 -19.04 3.64 22.45
CA ARG A 153 -19.54 3.05 21.19
C ARG A 153 -18.76 1.82 20.72
N PHE A 154 -17.51 1.69 21.18
CA PHE A 154 -16.61 0.59 20.86
C PHE A 154 -15.96 0.04 22.13
N GLU A 155 -15.59 -1.24 22.10
CA GLU A 155 -14.96 -1.93 23.22
C GLU A 155 -13.54 -1.41 23.42
N ARG A 156 -13.12 -1.28 24.69
CA ARG A 156 -11.79 -0.78 25.01
C ARG A 156 -11.23 -1.34 26.30
N ASN A 157 -9.91 -1.57 26.30
CA ASN A 157 -9.16 -1.94 27.49
C ASN A 157 -8.91 -0.73 28.41
N ASN A 158 -8.52 -1.01 29.65
CA ASN A 158 -8.41 0.02 30.68
C ASN A 158 -7.09 0.80 30.68
N ILE A 159 -6.17 0.54 29.75
CA ILE A 159 -4.86 1.24 29.71
C ILE A 159 -5.01 2.76 29.56
N PHE A 160 -6.12 3.19 28.95
CA PHE A 160 -6.39 4.57 28.60
C PHE A 160 -7.42 5.25 29.50
N LYS A 161 -7.84 4.60 30.61
CA LYS A 161 -8.98 5.04 31.43
C LYS A 161 -8.83 6.47 31.99
N ASP A 162 -7.60 6.88 32.31
CA ASP A 162 -7.29 8.19 32.92
C ASP A 162 -6.74 9.19 31.89
N LYS A 163 -6.86 8.89 30.60
CA LYS A 163 -6.28 9.68 29.51
C LYS A 163 -7.39 10.38 28.73
N LYS A 164 -7.19 11.67 28.46
CA LYS A 164 -8.09 12.48 27.62
C LYS A 164 -7.55 12.55 26.20
N PHE A 165 -8.34 12.07 25.24
CA PHE A 165 -8.01 12.12 23.83
C PHE A 165 -8.68 13.32 23.14
N LEU A 166 -8.60 13.35 21.81
CA LEU A 166 -9.23 14.39 21.01
C LEU A 166 -10.63 13.97 20.52
N SER A 167 -11.38 14.98 20.09
CA SER A 167 -12.73 14.87 19.55
C SER A 167 -12.79 15.49 18.15
N ILE A 168 -11.87 15.09 17.26
CA ILE A 168 -11.83 15.57 15.88
C ILE A 168 -12.83 14.76 15.03
N GLU A 169 -13.66 15.48 14.29
CA GLU A 169 -14.64 14.91 13.37
C GLU A 169 -14.64 15.65 12.02
N GLY A 170 -14.95 14.91 10.96
CA GLY A 170 -15.25 15.46 9.66
C GLY A 170 -14.00 15.79 8.85
N ARG A 171 -14.19 16.60 7.80
CA ARG A 171 -13.15 16.86 6.79
C ARG A 171 -12.37 18.16 7.01
N LYS A 172 -12.82 19.01 7.94
CA LYS A 172 -12.10 20.23 8.31
C LYS A 172 -10.73 19.84 8.89
N ARG A 173 -9.74 20.70 8.66
CA ARG A 173 -8.34 20.46 9.03
C ARG A 173 -7.73 21.51 9.95
N GLU A 174 -8.51 22.48 10.41
CA GLU A 174 -8.05 23.60 11.24
C GLU A 174 -7.34 23.09 12.50
N ILE A 175 -8.00 22.24 13.28
CA ILE A 175 -7.44 21.62 14.50
C ILE A 175 -6.16 20.84 14.18
N GLN A 176 -6.16 20.06 13.09
CA GLN A 176 -4.98 19.28 12.71
C GLN A 176 -3.79 20.16 12.34
N LEU A 177 -4.03 21.28 11.65
CA LEU A 177 -2.98 22.23 11.28
C LEU A 177 -2.43 22.98 12.51
N GLU A 178 -3.27 23.29 13.49
CA GLU A 178 -2.83 23.84 14.77
C GLU A 178 -1.96 22.85 15.55
N LEU A 179 -2.40 21.59 15.64
CA LEU A 179 -1.62 20.53 16.27
C LEU A 179 -0.31 20.26 15.52
N ALA A 180 -0.29 20.39 14.19
CA ALA A 180 0.92 20.30 13.40
C ALA A 180 1.94 21.36 13.82
N LYS A 181 1.49 22.60 14.02
CA LYS A 181 2.34 23.69 14.54
C LYS A 181 2.81 23.39 15.96
N LYS A 182 1.91 22.97 16.86
CA LYS A 182 2.24 22.61 18.25
C LYS A 182 3.34 21.55 18.32
N TYR A 183 3.23 20.51 17.50
CA TYR A 183 4.19 19.40 17.46
C TYR A 183 5.38 19.63 16.54
N ASN A 184 5.53 20.82 15.95
CA ASN A 184 6.58 21.15 15.00
C ASN A 184 6.66 20.14 13.82
N ILE A 185 5.51 19.66 13.36
CA ILE A 185 5.38 18.75 12.21
C ILE A 185 5.53 19.56 10.94
N LYS A 186 6.74 19.53 10.36
CA LYS A 186 7.09 20.34 9.18
C LYS A 186 6.76 19.65 7.87
N TYR A 187 6.75 18.31 7.86
CA TYR A 187 6.61 17.52 6.64
C TYR A 187 5.51 16.48 6.81
N PHE A 188 4.52 16.53 5.94
CA PHE A 188 3.46 15.52 5.89
C PHE A 188 2.95 15.42 4.47
N SER A 189 2.36 14.27 4.14
CA SER A 189 1.77 14.10 2.82
C SER A 189 0.53 14.97 2.66
N SER A 190 0.46 15.71 1.54
CA SER A 190 -0.77 16.37 1.11
C SER A 190 -1.89 15.33 0.95
N PRO A 191 -3.16 15.70 1.21
CA PRO A 191 -4.28 14.80 1.01
C PRO A 191 -4.30 14.30 -0.44
N SER A 192 -4.14 12.99 -0.64
CA SER A 192 -4.24 12.36 -1.96
C SER A 192 -5.68 11.90 -2.24
N GLY A 193 -6.03 11.86 -3.52
CA GLY A 193 -7.36 11.49 -4.03
C GLY A 193 -7.78 10.03 -3.83
N GLY A 194 -6.95 9.19 -3.21
CA GLY A 194 -7.26 7.79 -2.92
C GLY A 194 -6.10 6.83 -3.20
N CYS A 195 -6.30 5.56 -2.86
CA CYS A 195 -5.37 4.46 -3.16
C CYS A 195 -5.24 4.26 -4.68
N LEU A 196 -4.09 3.74 -5.17
CA LEU A 196 -3.90 3.41 -6.58
C LEU A 196 -4.97 2.45 -7.13
N LEU A 197 -5.51 1.59 -6.27
CA LEU A 197 -6.61 0.67 -6.60
C LEU A 197 -7.96 1.37 -6.86
N THR A 198 -8.02 2.70 -6.75
CA THR A 198 -9.19 3.49 -7.14
C THR A 198 -9.11 4.00 -8.58
N TYR A 199 -7.97 3.87 -9.26
CA TYR A 199 -7.78 4.28 -10.65
C TYR A 199 -8.13 3.13 -11.59
N LYS A 200 -9.02 3.39 -12.55
CA LYS A 200 -9.61 2.35 -13.42
C LYS A 200 -8.54 1.57 -14.18
N GLU A 201 -7.64 2.26 -14.86
CA GLU A 201 -6.57 1.64 -15.66
C GLU A 201 -5.64 0.78 -14.81
N TYR A 202 -5.24 1.29 -13.63
CA TYR A 202 -4.39 0.54 -12.71
C TYR A 202 -5.10 -0.72 -12.21
N SER A 203 -6.34 -0.59 -11.73
CA SER A 203 -7.13 -1.73 -11.26
C SER A 203 -7.37 -2.78 -12.34
N GLN A 204 -7.57 -2.39 -13.60
CA GLN A 204 -7.71 -3.35 -14.70
C GLN A 204 -6.44 -4.18 -14.90
N LYS A 205 -5.26 -3.56 -14.87
CA LYS A 205 -3.99 -4.28 -14.96
C LYS A 205 -3.79 -5.24 -13.79
N ILE A 206 -4.13 -4.80 -12.57
CA ILE A 206 -4.07 -5.67 -11.39
C ILE A 206 -5.04 -6.84 -11.50
N LYS A 207 -6.26 -6.63 -12.00
CA LYS A 207 -7.21 -7.72 -12.23
C LYS A 207 -6.64 -8.76 -13.20
N ILE A 208 -6.01 -8.32 -14.30
CA ILE A 208 -5.34 -9.22 -15.26
C ILE A 208 -4.27 -10.07 -14.55
N LEU A 209 -3.42 -9.47 -13.71
CA LEU A 209 -2.43 -10.25 -12.95
C LEU A 209 -3.07 -11.28 -12.02
N LEU A 210 -4.17 -10.92 -11.35
CA LEU A 210 -4.89 -11.84 -10.45
C LEU A 210 -5.56 -12.98 -11.22
N ASP A 211 -6.16 -12.70 -12.37
CA ASP A 211 -6.82 -13.68 -13.25
C ASP A 211 -5.79 -14.70 -13.81
N PHE A 212 -4.58 -14.25 -14.11
CA PHE A 212 -3.44 -15.10 -14.49
C PHE A 212 -2.73 -15.76 -13.29
N ASN A 213 -3.27 -15.59 -12.08
CA ASN A 213 -2.71 -16.11 -10.84
C ASN A 213 -1.23 -15.74 -10.61
N ILE A 214 -0.83 -14.55 -11.08
CA ILE A 214 0.50 -14.01 -10.82
C ILE A 214 0.63 -13.73 -9.32
N LYS A 215 1.68 -14.28 -8.71
CA LYS A 215 1.97 -14.16 -7.27
C LYS A 215 3.24 -13.39 -6.96
N ASP A 216 4.14 -13.26 -7.92
CA ASP A 216 5.39 -12.54 -7.72
C ASP A 216 5.13 -11.03 -7.69
N GLU A 217 5.54 -10.40 -6.59
CA GLU A 217 5.36 -8.99 -6.30
C GLU A 217 5.98 -8.09 -7.38
N LYS A 218 7.07 -8.52 -8.02
CA LYS A 218 7.78 -7.71 -9.03
C LYS A 218 6.86 -7.30 -10.17
N TYR A 219 5.97 -8.19 -10.63
CA TYR A 219 5.04 -7.88 -11.70
C TYR A 219 3.99 -6.84 -11.30
N PHE A 220 3.59 -6.83 -10.02
CA PHE A 220 2.67 -5.81 -9.49
C PHE A 220 3.36 -4.44 -9.37
N LYS A 221 4.67 -4.42 -9.15
CA LYS A 221 5.51 -3.20 -9.22
C LYS A 221 5.63 -2.71 -10.67
N MET A 222 5.93 -3.61 -11.61
CA MET A 222 6.09 -3.31 -13.04
C MET A 222 4.84 -2.71 -13.68
N VAL A 223 3.63 -3.10 -13.25
CA VAL A 223 2.35 -2.63 -13.82
C VAL A 223 2.20 -1.09 -13.85
N LYS A 224 2.85 -0.39 -12.92
CA LYS A 224 2.88 1.09 -12.89
C LYS A 224 3.74 1.69 -14.01
N HIS A 225 4.71 0.92 -14.48
CA HIS A 225 5.83 1.33 -15.33
C HIS A 225 5.85 0.56 -16.66
N CYS A 226 4.66 0.22 -17.19
CA CYS A 226 4.56 -0.48 -18.45
C CYS A 226 3.21 -0.30 -19.15
N ARG A 227 3.19 -0.69 -20.43
CA ARG A 227 2.02 -1.23 -21.11
C ARG A 227 1.92 -2.72 -20.75
N LEU A 228 0.84 -3.10 -20.07
CA LEU A 228 0.53 -4.51 -19.84
C LEU A 228 -0.30 -5.00 -21.02
N LEU A 229 0.25 -5.97 -21.76
CA LEU A 229 -0.42 -6.64 -22.85
C LEU A 229 -0.92 -7.99 -22.36
N LYS A 230 -2.20 -8.27 -22.61
CA LYS A 230 -2.80 -9.58 -22.38
C LYS A 230 -3.00 -10.26 -23.73
N PHE A 231 -2.48 -11.48 -23.84
CA PHE A 231 -2.76 -12.40 -24.94
C PHE A 231 -3.67 -13.54 -24.45
N ASP A 232 -3.87 -14.57 -25.27
CA ASP A 232 -4.79 -15.67 -24.95
C ASP A 232 -4.29 -16.45 -23.73
N ASN A 233 -3.01 -16.84 -23.74
CA ASN A 233 -2.37 -17.65 -22.70
C ASN A 233 -1.17 -16.98 -22.03
N SER A 234 -0.85 -15.75 -22.44
CA SER A 234 0.39 -15.07 -22.06
C SER A 234 0.17 -13.60 -21.67
N LEU A 235 1.13 -13.04 -20.94
CA LEU A 235 1.20 -11.61 -20.62
C LEU A 235 2.51 -11.02 -21.13
N ALA A 236 2.52 -9.73 -21.44
CA ALA A 236 3.76 -9.01 -21.66
C ALA A 236 3.78 -7.62 -21.00
N PHE A 237 4.96 -7.24 -20.52
CA PHE A 237 5.23 -5.94 -19.91
C PHE A 237 6.14 -5.18 -20.86
N VAL A 238 5.66 -4.06 -21.41
CA VAL A 238 6.39 -3.29 -22.42
C VAL A 238 6.57 -1.85 -21.96
N GLY A 239 7.81 -1.37 -21.84
CA GLY A 239 8.10 -0.02 -21.35
C GLY A 239 7.56 1.08 -22.26
N ARG A 240 7.14 2.21 -21.68
CA ARG A 240 6.60 3.36 -22.43
C ARG A 240 7.66 4.33 -22.91
N ASP A 241 8.69 4.49 -22.11
CA ASP A 241 9.78 5.44 -22.27
C ASP A 241 11.06 4.87 -21.62
N LYS A 242 12.11 5.70 -21.53
CA LYS A 242 13.40 5.30 -20.96
C LYS A 242 13.30 4.95 -19.48
N GLU A 243 12.52 5.69 -18.70
CA GLU A 243 12.38 5.47 -17.26
C GLU A 243 11.66 4.15 -16.98
N ASP A 244 10.55 3.89 -17.68
CA ASP A 244 9.86 2.61 -17.64
C ASP A 244 10.79 1.44 -18.03
N ASN A 245 11.58 1.60 -19.09
CA ASN A 245 12.53 0.58 -19.54
C ASN A 245 13.56 0.26 -18.45
N GLU A 246 14.13 1.29 -17.81
CA GLU A 246 15.09 1.12 -16.71
C GLU A 246 14.44 0.41 -15.51
N ILE A 247 13.20 0.75 -15.17
CA ILE A 247 12.45 0.08 -14.10
C ILE A 247 12.17 -1.39 -14.44
N LEU A 248 11.77 -1.71 -15.67
CA LEU A 248 11.55 -3.08 -16.10
C LEU A 248 12.83 -3.91 -16.04
N LEU A 249 13.97 -3.35 -16.49
CA LEU A 249 15.28 -4.01 -16.40
C LEU A 249 15.72 -4.25 -14.95
N ASN A 250 15.49 -3.27 -14.07
CA ASN A 250 15.87 -3.41 -12.66
C ASN A 250 15.00 -4.43 -11.91
N LEU A 251 13.76 -4.62 -12.34
CA LEU A 251 12.81 -5.56 -11.73
C LEU A 251 12.77 -6.94 -12.39
N SER A 252 13.36 -7.11 -13.59
CA SER A 252 13.25 -8.36 -14.36
C SER A 252 13.92 -9.53 -13.63
N ASP A 253 15.02 -9.27 -12.92
CA ASP A 253 15.82 -10.30 -12.25
C ASP A 253 16.09 -11.48 -13.22
N LYS A 254 15.47 -12.64 -13.02
CA LYS A 254 15.62 -13.84 -13.85
C LYS A 254 14.72 -13.91 -15.10
N ASP A 255 13.93 -12.88 -15.36
CA ASP A 255 13.05 -12.88 -16.53
C ASP A 255 13.86 -12.74 -17.83
N ILE A 256 13.36 -13.37 -18.89
CA ILE A 256 13.91 -13.14 -20.22
C ILE A 256 13.47 -11.75 -20.70
N VAL A 257 14.45 -10.90 -20.97
CA VAL A 257 14.21 -9.53 -21.44
C VAL A 257 14.52 -9.39 -22.92
N TYR A 258 13.62 -8.72 -23.64
CA TYR A 258 13.72 -8.43 -25.06
C TYR A 258 13.89 -6.93 -25.29
N GLN A 259 14.80 -6.56 -26.20
CA GLN A 259 15.06 -5.17 -26.56
C GLN A 259 15.36 -5.05 -28.05
N ILE A 260 15.01 -3.91 -28.65
CA ILE A 260 15.43 -3.59 -30.01
C ILE A 260 16.97 -3.51 -30.09
N ILE A 261 17.59 -4.06 -31.14
CA ILE A 261 19.05 -4.19 -31.30
C ILE A 261 19.79 -2.85 -31.11
N ASP A 262 19.27 -1.77 -31.72
CA ASP A 262 19.86 -0.44 -31.66
C ASP A 262 19.52 0.34 -30.36
N LYS A 263 18.83 -0.31 -29.43
CA LYS A 263 18.38 0.23 -28.13
C LYS A 263 17.43 1.43 -28.25
N LYS A 264 16.91 1.74 -29.44
CA LYS A 264 15.92 2.80 -29.68
C LYS A 264 14.52 2.20 -29.73
N GLY A 265 13.93 1.96 -28.57
CA GLY A 265 12.59 1.38 -28.47
C GLY A 265 12.27 0.89 -27.05
N PRO A 266 11.16 0.17 -26.90
CA PRO A 266 10.78 -0.37 -25.61
C PRO A 266 11.68 -1.55 -25.20
N VAL A 267 11.72 -1.78 -23.89
CA VAL A 267 12.10 -3.06 -23.28
C VAL A 267 10.83 -3.86 -23.03
N GLY A 268 10.88 -5.17 -23.28
CA GLY A 268 9.75 -6.07 -23.16
C GLY A 268 10.09 -7.33 -22.36
N ILE A 269 9.19 -7.73 -21.47
CA ILE A 269 9.21 -9.03 -20.77
C ILE A 269 7.98 -9.81 -21.19
N PHE A 270 8.15 -11.05 -21.63
CA PHE A 270 7.07 -11.95 -22.03
C PHE A 270 6.93 -13.08 -21.03
N LEU A 271 5.72 -13.26 -20.50
CA LEU A 271 5.35 -14.33 -19.57
C LEU A 271 4.37 -15.27 -20.25
N GLY A 272 4.88 -16.41 -20.69
CA GLY A 272 4.11 -17.43 -21.39
C GLY A 272 5.02 -18.29 -22.27
N ASN A 273 4.48 -19.41 -22.74
CA ASN A 273 5.21 -20.35 -23.61
C ASN A 273 4.50 -20.55 -24.96
N ASP A 274 3.41 -19.82 -25.22
CA ASP A 274 2.66 -19.92 -26.47
C ASP A 274 3.37 -19.17 -27.59
N GLU A 275 3.69 -19.87 -28.67
CA GLU A 275 4.49 -19.35 -29.79
C GLU A 275 3.76 -18.24 -30.55
N LYS A 276 2.44 -18.36 -30.72
CA LYS A 276 1.61 -17.37 -31.41
C LYS A 276 1.55 -16.07 -30.60
N ASP A 277 1.33 -16.18 -29.30
CA ASP A 277 1.37 -15.04 -28.37
C ASP A 277 2.75 -14.37 -28.36
N PHE A 278 3.82 -15.17 -28.37
CA PHE A 278 5.18 -14.65 -28.42
C PHE A 278 5.45 -13.87 -29.72
N HIS A 279 5.04 -14.41 -30.86
CA HIS A 279 5.14 -13.72 -32.15
C HIS A 279 4.34 -12.40 -32.16
N ASN A 280 3.13 -12.40 -31.58
CA ASN A 280 2.32 -11.19 -31.44
C ASN A 280 2.97 -10.16 -30.49
N PHE A 281 3.64 -10.61 -29.44
CA PHE A 281 4.44 -9.75 -28.57
C PHE A 281 5.59 -9.08 -29.33
N LEU A 282 6.34 -9.81 -30.15
CA LEU A 282 7.41 -9.24 -30.97
C LEU A 282 6.88 -8.19 -31.95
N LYS A 283 5.72 -8.42 -32.59
CA LYS A 283 5.05 -7.42 -33.44
C LYS A 283 4.72 -6.14 -32.66
N LYS A 284 4.19 -6.27 -31.43
CA LYS A 284 3.89 -5.11 -30.59
C LYS A 284 5.15 -4.33 -30.20
N MET A 285 6.25 -5.02 -29.89
CA MET A 285 7.55 -4.39 -29.63
C MET A 285 8.02 -3.56 -30.84
N LEU A 286 7.94 -4.12 -32.06
CA LEU A 286 8.31 -3.41 -33.30
C LEU A 286 7.40 -2.21 -33.57
N PHE A 287 6.08 -2.40 -33.43
CA PHE A 287 5.07 -1.34 -33.59
C PHE A 287 5.34 -0.13 -32.69
N TYR A 288 5.55 -0.35 -31.38
CA TYR A 288 5.84 0.73 -30.43
C TYR A 288 7.19 1.40 -30.69
N SER A 289 8.05 0.74 -31.44
CA SER A 289 9.35 1.26 -31.85
C SER A 289 9.35 1.90 -33.24
N LYS A 290 8.18 1.99 -33.89
CA LYS A 290 7.96 2.51 -35.26
C LYS A 290 8.81 1.79 -36.32
N ARG A 291 8.89 0.46 -36.22
CA ARG A 291 9.59 -0.42 -37.17
C ARG A 291 8.60 -1.34 -37.87
N ASP A 292 9.02 -1.89 -39.00
CA ASP A 292 8.26 -2.89 -39.74
C ASP A 292 8.07 -4.16 -38.87
N GLU A 293 6.81 -4.52 -38.61
CA GLU A 293 6.42 -5.65 -37.77
C GLU A 293 6.80 -7.02 -38.36
N THR A 294 7.21 -7.07 -39.63
CA THR A 294 7.66 -8.30 -40.31
C THR A 294 9.13 -8.65 -40.04
N HIS A 295 9.88 -7.79 -39.31
CA HIS A 295 11.32 -7.94 -39.07
C HIS A 295 11.65 -8.28 -37.59
N PRO A 296 11.25 -9.45 -37.06
CA PRO A 296 11.48 -9.82 -35.65
C PRO A 296 12.96 -9.96 -35.27
N HIS A 297 13.85 -10.17 -36.25
CA HIS A 297 15.30 -10.21 -36.05
C HIS A 297 15.89 -8.88 -35.53
N LEU A 298 15.12 -7.78 -35.57
CA LEU A 298 15.52 -6.49 -34.98
C LEU A 298 15.38 -6.47 -33.45
N ILE A 299 14.84 -7.53 -32.86
CA ILE A 299 14.70 -7.72 -31.42
C ILE A 299 15.73 -8.76 -30.98
N LYS A 300 16.47 -8.44 -29.92
CA LYS A 300 17.39 -9.37 -29.27
C LYS A 300 16.97 -9.67 -27.84
N LYS A 301 17.29 -10.88 -27.41
CA LYS A 301 17.30 -11.28 -26.01
C LYS A 301 18.52 -10.64 -25.34
N ILE A 302 18.34 -9.95 -24.22
CA ILE A 302 19.43 -9.27 -23.49
C ILE A 302 19.59 -9.77 -22.04
N GLY A 303 18.73 -10.69 -21.61
CA GLY A 303 18.81 -11.33 -20.30
C GLY A 303 18.44 -12.80 -20.42
N ASP A 304 19.30 -13.64 -19.87
CA ASP A 304 19.05 -15.02 -19.52
C ASP A 304 19.08 -15.00 -17.99
N GLY A 305 18.03 -15.43 -17.31
CA GLY A 305 17.99 -15.41 -15.85
C GLY A 305 19.03 -16.35 -15.20
N ALA A 306 20.30 -15.96 -15.25
CA ALA A 306 21.46 -16.58 -14.64
C ALA A 306 22.38 -15.49 -14.08
#